data_AF-A0A1I0XE82-F1
#
_entry.id   AF-A0A1I0XE82-F1
#
_cell.length_a   1.000
_cell.length_b   1.000
_cell.length_c   1.000
_cell.angle_alpha   90.00
_cell.angle_beta   90.00
_cell.angle_gamma   90.00
#
_symmetry.space_group_name_H-M   'P 1'
#
loop_
_entity.id
_entity.type
_entity.pdbx_description
1 polymer ?
#
loop_
_entity_poly.entity_id
_entity_poly.type
_entity_poly.pdbx_seq_one_letter_code
_entity_poly.pdbx_strand_id
1 'polypeptide(L)'
;MQIDGYSLDAQKSRMKAFCEFNDYEISGEYEDAGKSGKSIEGRVAFNNMMEDIKSGKDDISLVLVFKLSRFGRNAADVLNSLQIM
;
A
#
# COMPACT_ATOMS: atom_id res chain seq x y z
N MET A 1 -21.07 9.36 7.83
CA MET A 1 -20.14 8.23 8.03
C MET A 1 -19.02 8.33 7.00
N GLN A 2 -17.96 9.04 7.37
CA GLN A 2 -16.65 9.10 6.73
C GLN A 2 -15.73 9.50 7.87
N ILE A 3 -15.00 8.54 8.45
CA ILE A 3 -14.03 8.82 9.52
C ILE A 3 -12.68 8.36 9.01
N ASP A 4 -12.15 9.14 8.06
CA ASP A 4 -10.72 9.37 7.86
C ASP A 4 -10.56 10.33 6.67
N GLY A 5 -9.98 11.50 6.95
CA GLY A 5 -10.20 12.76 6.23
C GLY A 5 -9.55 12.97 4.86
N TYR A 6 -9.37 11.93 4.01
CA TYR A 6 -8.92 12.13 2.62
C TYR A 6 -9.52 11.07 1.67
N SER A 7 -10.01 11.50 0.50
CA SER A 7 -10.41 10.59 -0.59
C SER A 7 -9.20 9.74 -1.05
N LEU A 8 -9.45 8.59 -1.69
CA LEU A 8 -8.38 7.76 -2.25
C LEU A 8 -7.51 8.55 -3.24
N ASP A 9 -8.14 9.39 -4.06
CA ASP A 9 -7.44 10.30 -4.99
C ASP A 9 -6.50 11.28 -4.28
N ALA A 10 -6.90 11.82 -3.13
CA ALA A 10 -6.06 12.73 -2.36
C ALA A 10 -4.88 11.97 -1.71
N GLN A 11 -5.09 10.73 -1.26
CA GLN A 11 -4.01 9.88 -0.74
C GLN A 11 -2.98 9.59 -1.83
N LYS A 12 -3.46 9.17 -3.01
CA LYS A 12 -2.65 8.88 -4.18
C LYS A 12 -1.85 10.09 -4.65
N SER A 13 -2.51 11.25 -4.77
CA SER A 13 -1.85 12.50 -5.19
C SER A 13 -0.73 12.89 -4.23
N ARG A 14 -0.95 12.75 -2.91
CA ARG A 14 0.07 13.03 -1.90
C ARG A 14 1.25 12.06 -1.96
N MET A 15 1.00 10.77 -2.18
CA MET A 15 2.05 9.77 -2.34
C MET A 15 2.89 10.03 -3.60
N LYS A 16 2.26 10.37 -4.72
CA LYS A 16 2.97 10.73 -5.96
C LYS A 16 3.86 11.96 -5.78
N ALA A 17 3.33 13.02 -5.17
CA ALA A 17 4.11 14.21 -4.87
C ALA A 17 5.31 13.91 -3.93
N PHE A 18 5.15 12.96 -3.00
CA PHE A 18 6.26 12.52 -2.15
C PHE A 18 7.33 11.77 -2.97
N CYS A 19 6.94 10.87 -3.88
CA CYS A 19 7.90 10.20 -4.76
C CYS A 19 8.63 11.21 -5.65
N GLU A 20 7.91 12.13 -6.29
CA GLU A 20 8.48 13.18 -7.14
C GLU A 20 9.47 14.07 -6.36
N PHE A 21 9.12 14.50 -5.16
CA PHE A 21 10.00 15.32 -4.33
C PHE A 21 11.30 14.62 -3.92
N ASN A 22 11.29 13.28 -3.81
CA ASN A 22 12.47 12.49 -3.42
C ASN A 22 13.16 11.83 -4.63
N ASP A 23 12.80 12.20 -5.86
CA ASP A 23 13.31 11.59 -7.10
C ASP A 23 13.13 10.06 -7.13
N TYR A 24 12.03 9.55 -6.55
CA TYR A 24 11.69 8.13 -6.61
C TYR A 24 10.90 7.81 -7.88
N GLU A 25 11.32 6.75 -8.57
CA GLU A 25 10.57 6.16 -9.67
C GLU A 25 9.45 5.26 -9.14
N ILE A 26 8.24 5.41 -9.68
CA ILE A 26 7.08 4.60 -9.29
C ILE A 26 7.01 3.38 -10.21
N SER A 27 7.46 2.22 -9.72
CA SER A 27 7.41 0.95 -10.48
C SER A 27 6.02 0.30 -10.49
N GLY A 28 5.14 0.64 -9.54
CA GLY A 28 3.80 0.08 -9.44
C GLY A 28 2.88 0.80 -8.47
N GLU A 29 1.58 0.69 -8.70
CA GLU A 29 0.54 1.25 -7.84
C GLU A 29 -0.50 0.18 -7.51
N TYR A 30 -0.70 -0.09 -6.22
CA TYR A 30 -1.62 -1.12 -5.74
C TYR A 30 -2.70 -0.49 -4.87
N GLU A 31 -3.94 -0.59 -5.32
CA GLU A 31 -5.09 0.03 -4.66
C GLU A 31 -6.19 -1.00 -4.39
N ASP A 32 -6.53 -1.14 -3.12
CA ASP A 32 -7.66 -1.94 -2.66
C ASP A 32 -8.85 -1.02 -2.33
N ALA A 33 -9.67 -0.70 -3.34
CA ALA A 33 -10.86 0.12 -3.19
C ALA A 33 -12.09 -0.73 -2.80
N GLY A 34 -12.65 -0.54 -1.59
CA GLY A 34 -13.80 -1.34 -1.13
C GLY A 34 -14.52 -0.76 0.10
N LYS A 35 -15.86 -0.71 0.02
CA LYS A 35 -16.78 -0.02 0.93
C LYS A 35 -16.75 -0.56 2.37
N SER A 36 -16.48 0.33 3.32
CA SER A 36 -16.49 0.13 4.80
C SER A 36 -15.38 -0.78 5.33
N GLY A 37 -14.68 -0.30 6.36
CA GLY A 37 -13.55 -0.98 7.00
C GLY A 37 -13.93 -2.21 7.84
N LYS A 38 -14.77 -3.10 7.31
CA LYS A 38 -15.28 -4.29 8.01
C LYS A 38 -14.98 -5.64 7.35
N SER A 39 -14.51 -5.73 6.09
CA SER A 39 -14.21 -7.05 5.48
C SER A 39 -12.72 -7.29 5.25
N ILE A 40 -12.29 -8.54 5.43
CA ILE A 40 -10.99 -9.12 5.02
C ILE A 40 -10.95 -9.34 3.51
N GLU A 41 -12.11 -9.48 2.87
CA GLU A 41 -12.24 -9.54 1.42
C GLU A 41 -11.83 -8.21 0.78
N GLY A 42 -10.90 -8.26 -0.18
CA GLY A 42 -10.48 -7.08 -0.93
C GLY A 42 -9.08 -6.57 -0.62
N ARG A 43 -8.12 -7.46 -0.27
CA ARG A 43 -6.67 -7.16 -0.31
C ARG A 43 -6.00 -7.74 -1.56
N VAL A 44 -6.69 -7.69 -2.70
CA VAL A 44 -6.22 -8.32 -3.94
C VAL A 44 -4.99 -7.58 -4.44
N ALA A 45 -5.02 -6.25 -4.44
CA ALA A 45 -3.90 -5.44 -4.88
C ALA A 45 -2.70 -5.59 -3.93
N PHE A 46 -2.92 -5.63 -2.61
CA PHE A 46 -1.84 -5.90 -1.66
C PHE A 46 -1.20 -7.28 -1.86
N ASN A 47 -1.97 -8.35 -2.08
CA ASN A 47 -1.40 -9.67 -2.30
C ASN A 47 -0.59 -9.72 -3.61
N ASN A 48 -1.09 -9.09 -4.68
CA ASN A 48 -0.35 -8.97 -5.94
C ASN A 48 0.97 -8.21 -5.75
N MET A 49 0.97 -7.13 -4.96
CA MET A 49 2.19 -6.41 -4.60
C MET A 49 3.20 -7.33 -3.90
N MET A 50 2.75 -8.11 -2.92
CA MET A 50 3.62 -9.04 -2.19
C MET A 50 4.18 -10.15 -3.09
N GLU A 51 3.43 -10.62 -4.08
CA GLU A 51 3.91 -11.58 -5.07
C GLU A 51 4.95 -10.94 -6.02
N ASP A 52 4.67 -9.74 -6.52
CA ASP A 52 5.60 -8.98 -7.35
C ASP A 52 6.93 -8.75 -6.61
N ILE A 53 6.90 -8.35 -5.33
CA ILE A 53 8.08 -8.22 -4.46
C ILE A 53 8.85 -9.55 -4.36
N LYS A 54 8.16 -10.64 -3.99
CA LYS A 54 8.80 -11.97 -3.81
C LYS A 54 9.43 -12.50 -5.09
N SER A 55 8.85 -12.17 -6.25
CA SER A 55 9.39 -12.58 -7.54
C SER A 55 10.60 -11.75 -8.00
N GLY A 56 10.96 -10.69 -7.27
CA GLY A 56 12.03 -9.76 -7.66
C GLY A 56 11.64 -8.89 -8.85
N LYS A 57 10.34 -8.71 -9.12
CA LYS A 57 9.85 -7.92 -10.23
C LYS A 57 10.21 -6.45 -10.00
N ASP A 58 10.70 -5.79 -11.05
CA ASP A 58 11.04 -4.36 -11.10
C ASP A 58 12.12 -3.91 -10.08
N ASP A 59 12.83 -4.84 -9.43
CA ASP A 59 13.91 -4.60 -8.45
C ASP A 59 13.58 -3.52 -7.40
N ILE A 60 12.37 -3.61 -6.85
CA ILE A 60 11.84 -2.55 -5.98
C ILE A 60 12.53 -2.49 -4.62
N SER A 61 13.01 -1.30 -4.26
CA SER A 61 13.73 -1.06 -2.99
C SER A 61 12.83 -0.52 -1.86
N LEU A 62 11.64 -0.02 -2.18
CA LEU A 62 10.77 0.66 -1.21
C LEU A 62 9.29 0.44 -1.53
N VAL A 63 8.48 0.23 -0.48
CA VAL A 63 7.02 0.27 -0.54
C VAL A 63 6.52 1.49 0.23
N LEU A 64 5.88 2.41 -0.47
CA LEU A 64 5.25 3.60 0.13
C LEU A 64 3.79 3.31 0.46
N VAL A 65 3.37 3.58 1.70
CA VAL A 65 1.98 3.42 2.15
C VAL A 65 1.46 4.71 2.79
N PHE A 66 0.19 5.04 2.56
CA PHE A 66 -0.42 6.26 3.13
C PHE A 66 -0.56 6.21 4.65
N LYS A 67 -0.89 5.03 5.21
CA LYS A 67 -0.97 4.74 6.65
C LYS A 67 -0.60 3.28 6.89
N LEU A 68 0.00 2.95 8.02
CA LEU A 68 0.33 1.56 8.38
C LEU A 68 -0.88 0.62 8.40
N SER A 69 -2.07 1.14 8.73
CA SER A 69 -3.32 0.36 8.69
C SER A 69 -3.73 -0.09 7.28
N ARG A 70 -3.15 0.50 6.22
CA ARG A 70 -3.29 0.05 4.82
C ARG A 70 -2.32 -1.08 4.48
N PHE A 71 -1.26 -1.26 5.26
CA PHE A 71 -0.24 -2.28 5.09
C PHE A 71 -0.51 -3.53 5.95
N GLY A 72 -0.90 -3.37 7.21
CA GLY A 72 -1.29 -4.46 8.10
C GLY A 72 -2.39 -4.03 9.07
N ARG A 73 -3.22 -4.98 9.53
CA ARG A 73 -4.36 -4.67 10.41
C ARG A 73 -3.99 -4.68 11.89
N ASN A 74 -2.89 -5.34 12.23
CA ASN A 74 -2.31 -5.42 13.55
C ASN A 74 -0.77 -5.50 13.44
N ALA A 75 -0.08 -5.44 14.58
CA ALA A 75 1.38 -5.46 14.61
C ALA A 75 2.00 -6.77 14.07
N ALA A 76 1.35 -7.92 14.31
CA ALA A 76 1.82 -9.20 13.80
C ALA A 76 1.72 -9.27 12.27
N ASP A 77 0.63 -8.78 11.68
CA ASP A 77 0.47 -8.71 10.22
C ASP A 77 1.57 -7.86 9.57
N VAL A 78 1.88 -6.70 10.17
CA VAL A 78 2.93 -5.81 9.69
C VAL A 78 4.28 -6.51 9.76
N LEU A 79 4.62 -7.11 10.90
CA LEU A 79 5.89 -7.80 11.09
C LEU A 79 6.07 -8.97 10.12
N ASN A 80 5.05 -9.82 9.98
CA ASN A 80 5.08 -10.95 9.05
C ASN A 80 5.26 -10.49 7.61
N SER A 81 4.60 -9.39 7.20
CA SER A 81 4.75 -8.86 5.84
C SER A 81 6.16 -8.32 5.61
N LEU A 82 6.73 -7.58 6.58
CA LEU A 82 8.08 -7.05 6.49
C LEU A 82 9.18 -8.11 6.50
N GLN A 83 8.95 -9.29 7.11
CA GLN A 83 9.91 -10.38 7.12
C GLN A 83 9.98 -11.16 5.79
N ILE A 84 8.93 -11.05 4.97
CA ILE A 84 8.81 -11.76 3.70
C ILE A 84 9.36 -10.93 2.53
N MET A 85 9.30 -9.60 2.67
CA MET A 85 9.93 -8.66 1.75
C MET A 85 11.44 -8.66 1.94
#